data_AF-A0A1E4Y5Z2-F1
#
_entry.id   AF-A0A1E4Y5Z2-F1
#
_cell.length_a   1.000
_cell.length_b   1.000
_cell.length_c   1.000
_cell.angle_alpha   90.00
_cell.angle_beta   90.00
_cell.angle_gamma   90.00
#
_symmetry.space_group_name_H-M   'P 1'
#
loop_
_entity.id
_entity.type
_entity.pdbx_description
1 polymer ?
#
loop_
_entity_poly.entity_id
_entity_poly.type
_entity_poly.pdbx_seq_one_letter_code
_entity_poly.pdbx_strand_id
1 'polypeptide(L)'
;MLRAKRDSLGGAASKAIPSLGEVEGRMMVLELIAQTALTRLIRLHDMGERADLIKAMRHAIDRKCHDARLCGTDTKSAEEYAEELLASAQEQAIVLESIRNDT
;
A
#
# COMPACT_ATOMS: atom_id res chain seq x y z
N MET A 1 19.73 15.78 -18.06
CA MET A 1 18.26 16.02 -18.04
C MET A 1 17.70 15.80 -19.43
N LEU A 2 17.02 14.67 -19.65
CA LEU A 2 16.29 14.43 -20.89
C LEU A 2 14.97 15.20 -20.81
N ARG A 3 14.89 16.28 -21.59
CA ARG A 3 13.81 17.27 -21.60
C ARG A 3 12.45 16.65 -21.96
N ALA A 4 11.44 17.06 -21.21
CA ALA A 4 10.01 16.92 -21.43
C ALA A 4 9.57 17.48 -22.80
N LYS A 5 9.86 16.76 -23.88
CA LYS A 5 9.36 17.08 -25.22
C LYS A 5 8.66 15.89 -25.89
N ARG A 6 8.37 14.83 -25.13
CA ARG A 6 7.56 13.69 -25.59
C ARG A 6 6.07 13.81 -25.30
N ASP A 7 5.66 14.73 -24.43
CA ASP A 7 4.26 14.86 -24.00
C ASP A 7 3.41 15.80 -24.88
N SER A 8 4.01 16.46 -25.88
CA SER A 8 3.28 17.37 -26.78
C SER A 8 2.76 16.71 -28.07
N LEU A 9 2.94 15.39 -28.24
CA LEU A 9 2.31 14.67 -29.35
C LEU A 9 0.93 14.20 -28.89
N GLY A 10 -0.04 15.11 -29.06
CA GLY A 10 -1.43 14.97 -28.66
C GLY A 10 -2.03 13.60 -28.93
N GLY A 11 -2.29 12.89 -27.84
CA GLY A 11 -3.33 11.87 -27.76
C GLY A 11 -4.43 12.34 -26.82
N ALA A 12 -5.59 11.69 -26.84
CA ALA A 12 -6.63 11.91 -25.83
C ALA A 12 -6.02 11.92 -24.42
N ALA A 13 -6.59 12.66 -23.46
CA ALA A 13 -6.07 12.84 -22.09
C ALA A 13 -5.62 11.53 -21.39
N SER A 14 -6.09 10.38 -21.86
CA SER A 14 -5.69 9.03 -21.50
C SER A 14 -4.31 8.54 -22.00
N LYS A 15 -3.56 9.30 -22.82
CA LYS A 15 -2.32 8.83 -23.49
C LYS A 15 -1.03 9.54 -23.04
N ALA A 16 -1.11 10.54 -22.15
CA ALA A 16 0.08 11.16 -21.57
C ALA A 16 0.69 10.23 -20.51
N ILE A 17 2.02 10.14 -20.48
CA ILE A 17 2.72 9.49 -19.35
C ILE A 17 2.47 10.39 -18.13
N PRO A 18 1.95 9.86 -17.02
CA PRO A 18 1.70 10.66 -15.84
C PRO A 18 3.02 11.26 -15.33
N SER A 19 2.95 12.51 -14.87
CA SER A 19 4.06 13.14 -14.17
C SER A 19 4.35 12.40 -12.85
N LEU A 20 5.58 12.55 -12.33
CA LEU A 20 5.95 11.94 -11.04
C LEU A 20 5.01 12.39 -9.92
N GLY A 21 4.67 13.68 -9.86
CA GLY A 21 3.74 14.20 -8.85
C GLY A 21 2.31 13.64 -8.97
N GLU A 22 1.84 13.33 -10.19
CA GLU A 22 0.56 12.64 -10.37
C GLU A 22 0.61 11.19 -9.87
N VAL A 23 1.73 10.50 -10.04
CA VAL A 23 1.93 9.15 -9.53
C VAL A 23 2.00 9.16 -7.99
N GLU A 24 2.80 10.05 -7.41
CA GLU A 24 2.93 10.22 -5.96
C GLU A 24 1.57 10.55 -5.31
N GLY A 25 0.82 11.50 -5.88
CA GLY A 25 -0.50 11.85 -5.37
C GLY A 25 -1.48 10.68 -5.39
N ARG A 26 -1.45 9.83 -6.43
CA ARG A 26 -2.27 8.61 -6.48
C ARG A 26 -1.81 7.57 -5.46
N MET A 27 -0.51 7.40 -5.27
CA MET A 27 0.03 6.48 -4.27
C MET A 27 -0.35 6.89 -2.85
N MET A 28 -0.24 8.17 -2.50
CA MET A 28 -0.66 8.68 -1.18
C MET A 28 -2.14 8.42 -0.88
N VAL A 29 -3.02 8.63 -1.87
CA VAL A 29 -4.46 8.35 -1.69
C VAL A 29 -4.72 6.86 -1.51
N LEU A 30 -4.05 6.01 -2.30
CA LEU A 30 -4.16 4.55 -2.18
C LEU A 30 -3.66 4.07 -0.81
N GLU A 31 -2.55 4.61 -0.33
CA GLU A 31 -1.98 4.32 0.99
C GLU A 31 -2.96 4.67 2.11
N LEU A 32 -3.52 5.89 2.10
CA LEU A 32 -4.49 6.33 3.09
C LEU A 32 -5.73 5.41 3.12
N ILE A 33 -6.26 5.05 1.94
CA ILE A 33 -7.40 4.16 1.82
C ILE A 33 -7.05 2.75 2.33
N ALA A 34 -5.88 2.23 1.93
CA ALA A 34 -5.41 0.90 2.33
C ALA A 34 -5.21 0.81 3.84
N GLN A 35 -4.53 1.78 4.45
CA GLN A 35 -4.35 1.85 5.90
C GLN A 35 -5.69 1.93 6.62
N THR A 36 -6.58 2.82 6.21
CA THR A 36 -7.90 2.97 6.85
C THR A 36 -8.73 1.69 6.77
N ALA A 37 -8.75 1.04 5.59
CA ALA A 37 -9.47 -0.20 5.38
C ALA A 37 -8.87 -1.35 6.19
N LEU A 38 -7.54 -1.49 6.19
CA LEU A 38 -6.83 -2.53 6.90
C LEU A 38 -6.97 -2.39 8.42
N THR A 39 -6.79 -1.19 8.97
CA THR A 39 -7.00 -0.90 10.38
C THR A 39 -8.42 -1.29 10.82
N ARG A 40 -9.43 -1.00 10.00
CA ARG A 40 -10.81 -1.40 10.29
C ARG A 40 -10.99 -2.92 10.21
N LEU A 41 -10.41 -3.58 9.20
CA LEU A 41 -10.50 -5.02 9.03
C LEU A 41 -9.86 -5.76 10.22
N ILE A 42 -8.66 -5.35 10.65
CA ILE A 42 -7.95 -5.93 11.80
C ILE A 42 -8.82 -5.87 13.08
N ARG A 43 -9.55 -4.77 13.29
CA ARG A 43 -10.42 -4.59 14.45
C ARG A 43 -11.67 -5.48 14.46
N LEU A 44 -12.03 -6.09 13.32
CA LEU A 44 -13.14 -7.04 13.22
C LEU A 44 -12.73 -8.46 13.61
N HIS A 45 -11.43 -8.72 13.70
CA HIS A 45 -10.87 -10.04 13.92
C HIS A 45 -10.36 -10.21 15.36
N ASP A 46 -10.43 -11.43 15.87
CA ASP A 46 -9.74 -11.79 17.12
C ASP A 46 -8.22 -11.93 16.91
N MET A 47 -7.45 -12.15 17.99
CA MET A 47 -5.99 -12.19 17.88
C MET A 47 -5.47 -13.29 16.94
N GLY A 48 -6.12 -14.44 16.86
CA GLY A 48 -5.72 -15.52 15.96
C GLY A 48 -6.03 -15.18 14.52
N GLU A 49 -7.25 -14.71 14.27
CA GLU A 49 -7.69 -14.28 12.94
C GLU A 49 -6.86 -13.11 12.39
N ARG A 50 -6.40 -12.18 13.25
CA ARG A 50 -5.49 -11.10 12.88
C ARG A 50 -4.15 -11.62 12.35
N ALA A 51 -3.57 -12.59 13.04
CA ALA A 51 -2.29 -13.17 12.65
C ALA A 51 -2.41 -13.88 11.29
N ASP A 52 -3.51 -14.62 11.07
CA ASP A 52 -3.79 -15.29 9.81
C ASP A 52 -4.05 -14.30 8.67
N LEU A 53 -4.78 -13.21 8.93
CA LEU A 53 -5.00 -12.12 7.96
C LEU A 53 -3.67 -11.50 7.53
N ILE A 54 -2.82 -11.09 8.48
CA ILE A 54 -1.51 -10.48 8.19
C ILE A 54 -0.64 -11.44 7.39
N LYS A 55 -0.61 -12.73 7.77
CA LYS A 55 0.13 -13.77 7.03
C LYS A 55 -0.40 -13.94 5.61
N ALA A 56 -1.72 -13.94 5.42
CA ALA A 56 -2.33 -14.02 4.09
C ALA A 56 -1.98 -12.80 3.23
N MET A 57 -1.95 -11.60 3.81
CA MET A 57 -1.55 -10.37 3.11
C MET A 57 -0.08 -10.41 2.69
N ARG A 58 0.84 -10.79 3.60
CA ARG A 58 2.26 -10.98 3.27
C ARG A 58 2.45 -11.92 2.07
N HIS A 59 1.76 -13.06 2.09
CA HIS A 59 1.84 -14.02 1.00
C HIS A 59 1.22 -13.50 -0.31
N ALA A 60 0.17 -12.69 -0.25
CA ALA A 60 -0.38 -12.04 -1.43
C ALA A 60 0.59 -11.01 -2.03
N ILE A 61 1.30 -10.26 -1.19
CA ILE A 61 2.28 -9.24 -1.60
C ILE A 61 3.50 -9.88 -2.24
N ASP A 62 4.07 -10.91 -1.61
CA ASP A 62 5.20 -11.69 -2.14
C ASP A 62 4.90 -12.22 -3.56
N ARG A 63 3.76 -12.91 -3.72
CA ARG A 63 3.30 -13.38 -5.04
C ARG A 63 3.12 -12.25 -6.04
N LYS A 64 2.59 -11.09 -5.60
CA LYS A 64 2.37 -9.95 -6.49
C LYS A 64 3.69 -9.33 -6.96
N CYS A 65 4.69 -9.23 -6.08
CA CYS A 65 6.02 -8.76 -6.41
C CYS A 65 6.72 -9.72 -7.38
N HIS A 66 6.56 -11.03 -7.14
CA HIS A 66 7.05 -12.07 -8.05
C HIS A 66 6.42 -11.95 -9.45
N ASP A 67 5.09 -11.84 -9.53
CA ASP A 67 4.35 -11.70 -10.79
C ASP A 67 4.73 -10.43 -11.57
N ALA A 68 5.04 -9.35 -10.83
CA ALA A 68 5.51 -8.09 -11.41
C ALA A 68 6.95 -8.16 -11.94
N ARG A 69 7.67 -9.25 -11.69
CA ARG A 69 9.07 -9.47 -12.10
C ARG A 69 9.99 -8.31 -11.69
N LEU A 70 9.77 -7.80 -10.48
CA LEU A 70 10.62 -6.79 -9.89
C LEU A 70 12.06 -7.34 -9.76
N CYS A 71 13.06 -6.48 -9.86
CA CYS A 71 14.41 -6.90 -9.56
C CYS A 71 14.57 -7.15 -8.05
N GLY A 72 15.65 -7.81 -7.62
CA GLY A 72 15.81 -8.20 -6.22
C GLY A 72 15.79 -7.02 -5.24
N THR A 73 16.34 -5.86 -5.63
CA THR A 73 16.32 -4.66 -4.79
C THR A 73 14.92 -4.05 -4.71
N ASP A 74 14.19 -4.00 -5.83
CA ASP A 74 12.84 -3.43 -5.87
C ASP A 74 11.83 -4.33 -5.13
N THR A 75 12.00 -5.65 -5.24
CA THR A 75 11.22 -6.64 -4.48
C THR A 75 11.42 -6.44 -2.99
N LYS A 76 12.68 -6.38 -2.53
CA LYS A 76 13.00 -6.15 -1.12
C LYS A 76 12.44 -4.83 -0.61
N SER A 77 12.58 -3.74 -1.38
CA SER A 77 12.03 -2.44 -1.01
C SER A 77 10.50 -2.46 -0.91
N ALA A 78 9.81 -3.18 -1.79
CA ALA A 78 8.36 -3.32 -1.75
C ALA A 78 7.89 -4.18 -0.56
N GLU A 79 8.63 -5.24 -0.23
CA GLU A 79 8.37 -6.08 0.94
C GLU A 79 8.57 -5.31 2.26
N GLU A 80 9.67 -4.56 2.39
CA GLU A 80 9.94 -3.72 3.57
C GLU A 80 8.81 -2.69 3.78
N TYR A 81 8.41 -2.00 2.72
CA TYR A 81 7.30 -1.04 2.78
C TYR A 81 5.96 -1.72 3.14
N ALA A 82 5.71 -2.92 2.62
CA ALA A 82 4.52 -3.69 2.99
C ALA A 82 4.50 -4.05 4.48
N GLU A 83 5.64 -4.47 5.04
CA GLU A 83 5.74 -4.77 6.47
C GLU A 83 5.48 -3.54 7.34
N GLU A 84 6.00 -2.38 6.95
CA GLU A 84 5.73 -1.10 7.62
C GLU A 84 4.23 -0.76 7.62
N LEU A 85 3.57 -0.92 6.48
CA LEU A 85 2.14 -0.68 6.33
C LEU A 85 1.29 -1.62 7.21
N LEU A 86 1.61 -2.92 7.21
CA LEU A 86 0.91 -3.92 8.01
C LEU A 86 1.10 -3.66 9.51
N ALA A 87 2.32 -3.35 9.93
CA ALA A 87 2.63 -3.03 11.32
C ALA A 87 1.89 -1.75 11.78
N SER A 88 1.92 -0.69 10.96
CA SER A 88 1.24 0.57 11.27
C SER A 88 -0.27 0.38 11.41
N ALA A 89 -0.90 -0.39 10.51
CA ALA A 89 -2.34 -0.66 10.60
C ALA A 89 -2.70 -1.48 11.86
N GLN A 90 -1.84 -2.43 12.24
CA GLN A 90 -2.02 -3.21 13.47
C GLN A 90 -1.89 -2.32 14.72
N GLU A 91 -0.90 -1.43 14.77
CA GLU A 91 -0.72 -0.48 15.87
C GLU A 91 -1.93 0.46 15.99
N GLN A 92 -2.37 1.05 14.88
CA GLN A 92 -3.57 1.90 14.86
C GLN A 92 -4.82 1.15 15.32
N ALA A 93 -4.97 -0.11 14.93
CA ALA A 93 -6.09 -0.95 15.37
C ALA A 93 -6.10 -1.11 16.90
N ILE A 94 -4.93 -1.38 17.50
CA ILE A 94 -4.76 -1.51 18.96
C ILE A 94 -5.11 -0.19 19.67
N VAL A 95 -4.60 0.94 19.17
CA VAL A 95 -4.89 2.27 19.75
C VAL A 95 -6.38 2.59 19.70
N LEU A 96 -7.05 2.30 18.58
CA LEU A 96 -8.49 2.54 18.45
C LEU A 96 -9.35 1.60 19.31
N GLU A 97 -8.82 0.42 19.65
CA GLU A 97 -9.48 -0.50 20.57
C GLU A 97 -9.35 -0.05 22.02
N SER A 98 -8.18 0.47 22.43
CA SER A 98 -8.01 1.01 23.79
C SER A 98 -8.94 2.19 24.04
N ILE A 99 -9.04 3.14 23.09
CA ILE A 99 -9.94 4.30 23.19
C ILE A 99 -11.41 3.85 23.35
N ARG A 100 -11.84 2.81 22.63
CA ARG A 100 -13.21 2.28 22.74
C ARG A 100 -13.48 1.66 24.10
N ASN A 101 -12.50 0.98 24.71
CA ASN A 101 -12.68 0.30 25.99
C ASN A 101 -12.64 1.26 27.19
N ASP A 102 -12.12 2.49 26.99
CA ASP A 102 -12.05 3.55 28.00
C ASP A 102 -13.30 4.47 28.02
N THR A 103 -14.29 4.23 27.16
CA THR A 103 -15.57 4.98 27.05
C THR A 103 -16.77 4.13 27.42
#